data_AF-A0A2K9ZAP1-F1
#
_entry.id   AF-A0A2K9ZAP1-F1
#
_cell.length_a   1.000
_cell.length_b   1.000
_cell.length_c   1.000
_cell.angle_alpha   90.00
_cell.angle_beta   90.00
_cell.angle_gamma   90.00
#
_symmetry.space_group_name_H-M   'P 1'
#
loop_
_entity.id
_entity.type
_entity.pdbx_description
1 polymer ?
#
loop_
_entity_poly.entity_id
_entity_poly.type
_entity_poly.pdbx_seq_one_letter_code
_entity_poly.pdbx_strand_id
1 'polypeptide(L)'
;MESMGREGTFNISCIRHLVDNGHVGIESVHNLRGRFQYFQARYYPDGQPSAHFPMLRFQPGPDADFVAHTLAAPLPSDADTLKASLIIVYRYRNNLFHGNKWLYDLHDQHDNFHHATALLMDTYDALVLP
;
A
#
# COMPACT_ATOMS: atom_id res chain seq x y z
N MET A 1 -19.59 -20.72 -10.75
CA MET A 1 -18.60 -20.45 -11.82
C MET A 1 -19.12 -19.26 -12.61
N GLU A 2 -19.08 -18.08 -11.99
CA GLU A 2 -19.52 -16.83 -12.61
C GLU A 2 -18.30 -15.97 -12.89
N SER A 3 -18.01 -15.84 -14.19
CA SER A 3 -17.46 -14.66 -14.86
C SER A 3 -16.69 -13.69 -13.97
N MET A 4 -15.41 -13.97 -13.77
CA MET A 4 -14.42 -12.97 -13.37
C MET A 4 -14.33 -11.93 -14.49
N GLY A 5 -15.09 -10.85 -14.33
CA GLY A 5 -15.19 -9.74 -15.28
C GLY A 5 -13.81 -9.17 -15.56
N ARG A 6 -13.28 -9.49 -16.74
CA ARG A 6 -12.13 -8.82 -17.35
C ARG A 6 -12.58 -7.44 -17.83
N GLU A 7 -12.72 -6.49 -16.89
CA GLU A 7 -12.70 -5.03 -17.11
C GLU A 7 -13.02 -4.32 -15.77
N GLY A 8 -12.13 -4.47 -14.79
CA GLY A 8 -12.19 -3.71 -13.55
C GLY A 8 -10.87 -3.00 -13.31
N THR A 9 -10.88 -1.67 -13.29
CA THR A 9 -9.70 -0.88 -12.88
C THR A 9 -9.29 -1.30 -11.48
N PHE A 10 -8.05 -1.77 -11.32
CA PHE A 10 -7.49 -2.10 -10.00
C PHE A 10 -7.64 -0.90 -9.06
N ASN A 11 -8.40 -1.09 -7.98
CA ASN A 11 -8.75 -0.07 -7.00
C ASN A 11 -8.69 -0.64 -5.58
N ILE A 12 -8.97 0.19 -4.57
CA ILE A 12 -8.86 -0.20 -3.15
C ILE A 12 -9.79 -1.37 -2.79
N SER A 13 -10.98 -1.46 -3.38
CA SER A 13 -11.88 -2.60 -3.16
C SER A 13 -11.30 -3.91 -3.70
N CYS A 14 -10.59 -3.87 -4.84
CA CYS A 14 -9.86 -5.03 -5.35
C CYS A 14 -8.74 -5.46 -4.41
N ILE A 15 -7.99 -4.51 -3.83
CA ILE A 15 -6.93 -4.80 -2.84
C ILE A 15 -7.52 -5.50 -1.62
N ARG A 16 -8.63 -4.98 -1.08
CA ARG A 16 -9.32 -5.61 0.06
C ARG A 16 -9.72 -7.03 -0.27
N HIS A 17 -10.42 -7.22 -1.39
CA HIS A 17 -10.88 -8.54 -1.81
C HIS A 17 -9.73 -9.53 -1.98
N LEU A 18 -8.63 -9.10 -2.60
CA LEU A 18 -7.44 -9.92 -2.82
C LEU A 18 -6.86 -10.45 -1.51
N VAL A 19 -6.66 -9.56 -0.53
CA VAL A 19 -6.04 -9.93 0.76
C VAL A 19 -7.02 -10.69 1.66
N ASP A 20 -8.27 -10.20 1.77
CA ASP A 20 -9.26 -10.72 2.71
C ASP A 20 -9.78 -12.12 2.34
N ASN A 21 -9.71 -12.49 1.06
CA ASN A 21 -10.12 -13.82 0.59
C ASN A 21 -8.93 -14.79 0.41
N GLY A 22 -7.74 -14.42 0.90
CA GLY A 22 -6.58 -15.30 0.87
C GLY A 22 -6.05 -15.60 -0.53
N HIS A 23 -6.29 -14.71 -1.51
CA HIS A 23 -5.73 -14.83 -2.86
C HIS A 23 -4.23 -14.49 -2.92
N VAL A 24 -3.65 -14.08 -1.80
CA VAL A 24 -2.21 -13.87 -1.63
C VAL A 24 -1.77 -14.70 -0.43
N GLY A 25 -0.77 -15.56 -0.62
CA GLY A 25 -0.06 -16.22 0.47
C GLY A 25 0.81 -15.19 1.19
N ILE A 26 0.25 -14.54 2.21
CA ILE A 26 0.88 -13.40 2.91
C ILE A 26 2.26 -13.78 3.45
N GLU A 27 2.41 -15.02 3.91
CA GLU A 27 3.67 -15.60 4.39
C GLU A 27 4.76 -15.68 3.31
N SER A 28 4.39 -15.68 2.04
CA SER A 28 5.29 -15.70 0.89
C SER A 28 5.73 -14.29 0.45
N VAL A 29 5.16 -13.23 1.04
CA VAL A 29 5.57 -11.84 0.77
C VAL A 29 6.82 -11.52 1.60
N HIS A 30 7.98 -11.56 0.96
CA HIS A 30 9.27 -11.39 1.64
C HIS A 30 9.36 -10.06 2.39
N ASN A 31 9.95 -10.04 3.59
CA ASN A 31 10.20 -8.80 4.35
C ASN A 31 8.99 -7.84 4.46
N LEU A 32 7.76 -8.35 4.48
CA LEU A 32 6.55 -7.54 4.54
C LEU A 32 6.61 -6.51 5.69
N ARG A 33 7.01 -6.95 6.88
CA ARG A 33 7.12 -6.07 8.05
C ARG A 33 8.19 -4.99 7.90
N GLY A 34 9.37 -5.30 7.38
CA GLY A 34 10.40 -4.28 7.16
C GLY A 34 9.97 -3.23 6.15
N ARG A 35 9.21 -3.61 5.12
CA ARG A 35 8.63 -2.65 4.17
C ARG A 35 7.52 -1.82 4.78
N PHE A 36 6.69 -2.42 5.63
CA PHE A 36 5.67 -1.67 6.35
C PHE A 36 6.26 -0.70 7.36
N GLN A 37 7.33 -1.08 8.06
CA GLN A 37 8.07 -0.20 8.97
C GLN A 37 8.61 1.04 8.26
N TYR A 38 9.03 0.93 7.00
CA TYR A 38 9.36 2.09 6.19
C TYR A 38 8.16 3.04 6.04
N PHE A 39 6.97 2.53 5.72
CA PHE A 39 5.76 3.34 5.62
C PHE A 39 5.35 3.94 6.97
N GLN A 40 5.49 3.20 8.08
CA GLN A 40 5.26 3.73 9.43
C GLN A 40 6.23 4.87 9.74
N ALA A 41 7.53 4.67 9.54
CA ALA A 41 8.53 5.72 9.80
C ALA A 41 8.28 6.98 8.96
N ARG A 42 7.83 6.81 7.72
CA ARG A 42 7.54 7.92 6.80
C ARG A 42 6.25 8.67 7.15
N TYR A 43 5.19 7.94 7.46
CA TYR A 43 3.83 8.51 7.57
C TYR A 43 3.36 8.69 9.00
N TYR A 44 3.79 7.82 9.92
CA TYR A 44 3.41 7.80 11.33
C TYR A 44 4.64 7.64 12.25
N PRO A 45 5.67 8.51 12.17
CA PRO A 45 6.77 8.48 13.12
C PRO A 45 6.22 8.62 14.54
N ASP A 46 6.69 7.77 15.45
CA ASP A 46 6.24 7.72 16.85
C ASP A 46 4.72 7.59 17.02
N GLY A 47 4.04 6.95 16.04
CA GLY A 47 2.59 6.74 16.05
C GLY A 47 1.76 7.98 15.74
N GLN A 48 2.39 9.08 15.27
CA GLN A 48 1.73 10.34 14.95
C GLN A 48 1.88 10.69 13.47
N PRO A 49 0.83 11.24 12.81
CA PRO A 49 0.89 11.53 11.37
C PRO A 49 1.96 12.58 11.06
N SER A 50 2.83 12.28 10.10
CA SER A 50 3.82 13.22 9.57
C SER A 50 3.20 14.18 8.56
N ALA A 51 3.97 15.22 8.18
CA ALA A 51 3.62 16.12 7.09
C ALA A 51 3.46 15.42 5.72
N HIS A 52 3.98 14.19 5.57
CA HIS A 52 3.84 13.40 4.35
C HIS A 52 2.50 12.67 4.26
N PHE A 53 1.83 12.39 5.38
CA PHE A 53 0.57 11.61 5.35
C PHE A 53 -0.53 12.30 4.54
N PRO A 54 -0.78 13.62 4.66
CA PRO A 54 -1.71 14.33 3.78
C PRO A 54 -1.37 14.26 2.29
N MET A 55 -0.09 14.03 1.93
CA MET A 55 0.34 13.91 0.53
C MET A 55 -0.12 12.59 -0.12
N LEU A 56 -0.57 11.62 0.66
CA LEU A 56 -1.28 10.44 0.13
C LEU A 56 -2.64 10.81 -0.47
N ARG A 57 -3.17 12.02 -0.22
CA ARG A 57 -4.39 12.57 -0.83
C ARG A 57 -5.59 11.62 -0.72
N PHE A 58 -5.73 10.97 0.43
CA PHE A 58 -6.93 10.20 0.73
C PHE A 58 -8.16 11.12 0.71
N GLN A 59 -9.28 10.61 0.20
CA GLN A 59 -10.57 11.21 0.51
C GLN A 59 -10.92 10.83 1.95
N PRO A 60 -11.52 11.73 2.74
CA PRO A 60 -12.04 11.38 4.06
C PRO A 60 -12.96 10.16 3.98
N GLY A 61 -12.74 9.16 4.83
CA GLY A 61 -13.54 7.94 4.84
C GLY A 61 -12.76 6.68 5.22
N PRO A 62 -13.36 5.49 5.05
CA PRO A 62 -12.90 4.25 5.65
C PRO A 62 -11.52 3.80 5.18
N ASP A 63 -11.11 4.18 3.97
CA ASP A 63 -9.77 3.84 3.44
C ASP A 63 -8.68 4.64 4.15
N ALA A 64 -8.93 5.92 4.41
CA ALA A 64 -8.02 6.80 5.13
C ALA A 64 -7.90 6.36 6.58
N ASP A 65 -9.04 6.09 7.22
CA ASP A 65 -9.13 5.68 8.62
C ASP A 65 -8.45 4.32 8.85
N PHE A 66 -8.66 3.36 7.93
CA PHE A 66 -7.99 2.06 7.98
C PHE A 66 -6.47 2.23 7.93
N VAL A 67 -5.94 2.93 6.92
CA VAL A 67 -4.49 3.11 6.76
C VAL A 67 -3.91 3.87 7.96
N ALA A 68 -4.57 4.93 8.43
CA ALA A 68 -4.17 5.68 9.62
C ALA A 68 -4.08 4.80 10.86
N HIS A 69 -5.11 3.98 11.11
CA HIS A 69 -5.16 3.09 12.25
C HIS A 69 -4.08 2.02 12.19
N THR A 70 -3.87 1.40 11.02
CA THR A 70 -2.83 0.38 10.84
C THR A 70 -1.43 0.96 11.01
N LEU A 71 -1.16 2.17 10.48
CA LEU A 71 0.15 2.83 10.61
C LEU A 71 0.45 3.25 12.05
N ALA A 72 -0.57 3.66 12.81
CA ALA A 72 -0.43 4.00 14.23
C ALA A 72 -0.29 2.78 15.15
N ALA A 73 -0.67 1.59 14.70
CA ALA A 73 -0.59 0.37 15.50
C ALA A 73 0.87 -0.09 15.68
N PRO A 74 1.30 -0.46 16.91
CA PRO A 74 2.67 -0.94 17.15
C PRO A 74 2.93 -2.32 16.54
N LEU A 75 1.89 -3.15 16.39
CA LEU A 75 1.98 -4.49 15.81
C LEU A 75 0.67 -4.87 15.12
N PRO A 76 0.40 -4.35 13.90
CA PRO A 76 -0.77 -4.76 13.13
C PRO A 76 -0.64 -6.21 12.64
N SER A 77 -1.78 -6.82 12.26
CA SER A 77 -1.78 -8.14 11.64
C SER A 77 -1.04 -8.13 10.30
N ASP A 78 -0.51 -9.27 9.85
CA ASP A 78 0.19 -9.33 8.55
C ASP A 78 -0.77 -9.03 7.38
N ALA A 79 -2.05 -9.39 7.51
CA ALA A 79 -3.09 -9.04 6.53
C ALA A 79 -3.34 -7.53 6.47
N ASP A 80 -3.48 -6.85 7.61
CA ASP A 80 -3.65 -5.41 7.64
C ASP A 80 -2.39 -4.68 7.15
N THR A 81 -1.22 -5.20 7.51
CA THR A 81 0.09 -4.73 7.06
C THR A 81 0.19 -4.74 5.54
N LEU A 82 -0.11 -5.87 4.90
CA LEU A 82 -0.11 -6.00 3.44
C LEU A 82 -1.15 -5.09 2.80
N LYS A 83 -2.38 -5.08 3.32
CA LYS A 83 -3.49 -4.29 2.78
C LYS A 83 -3.21 -2.80 2.84
N ALA A 84 -2.77 -2.28 3.98
CA ALA A 84 -2.42 -0.87 4.16
C ALA A 84 -1.25 -0.49 3.23
N SER A 85 -0.23 -1.34 3.13
CA SER A 85 0.90 -1.13 2.22
C SER A 85 0.46 -1.05 0.75
N LEU A 86 -0.38 -1.98 0.28
CA LEU A 86 -0.91 -1.96 -1.09
C LEU A 86 -1.78 -0.74 -1.37
N ILE A 87 -2.56 -0.27 -0.39
CA ILE A 87 -3.35 0.96 -0.52
C ILE A 87 -2.44 2.19 -0.67
N ILE A 88 -1.36 2.27 0.13
CA ILE A 88 -0.35 3.34 0.01
C ILE A 88 0.31 3.30 -1.39
N VAL A 89 0.70 2.12 -1.86
CA VAL A 89 1.27 1.95 -3.21
C VAL A 89 0.27 2.35 -4.30
N TYR A 90 -1.01 2.02 -4.14
CA TYR A 90 -2.06 2.50 -5.03
C TYR A 90 -2.17 4.03 -5.05
N ARG A 91 -2.00 4.70 -3.91
CA ARG A 91 -1.93 6.17 -3.85
C ARG A 91 -0.69 6.73 -4.55
N TYR A 92 0.45 6.04 -4.51
CA TYR A 92 1.65 6.46 -5.24
C TYR A 92 1.42 6.50 -6.74
N ARG A 93 0.79 5.45 -7.30
CA ARG A 93 0.42 5.41 -8.72
C ARG A 93 -0.41 6.64 -9.13
N ASN A 94 -1.33 7.05 -8.26
CA ASN A 94 -2.28 8.13 -8.57
C ASN A 94 -1.73 9.54 -8.26
N ASN A 95 -0.68 9.67 -7.46
CA ASN A 95 -0.22 10.96 -6.96
C ASN A 95 1.18 11.36 -7.46
N LEU A 96 2.06 10.41 -7.82
CA LEU A 96 3.48 10.69 -8.06
C LEU A 96 3.82 11.19 -9.47
N PHE A 97 2.91 11.11 -10.45
CA PHE A 97 3.20 11.44 -11.85
C PHE A 97 2.39 12.63 -12.38
N HIS A 98 2.50 13.80 -11.74
CA HIS A 98 1.81 15.02 -12.18
C HIS A 98 2.69 16.29 -12.15
N GLY A 99 3.25 16.68 -13.30
CA GLY A 99 3.73 18.05 -13.60
C GLY A 99 5.23 18.34 -13.51
N ASN A 100 5.62 19.55 -13.90
CA ASN A 100 7.02 19.97 -14.11
C ASN A 100 7.87 20.13 -12.82
N LYS A 101 7.27 20.02 -11.62
CA LYS A 101 7.98 20.02 -10.32
C LYS A 101 8.57 18.66 -9.94
N TRP A 102 8.20 17.62 -10.70
CA TRP A 102 8.52 16.22 -10.45
C TRP A 102 10.01 15.88 -10.35
N LEU A 103 10.89 16.57 -11.09
CA LEU A 103 12.31 16.17 -11.14
C LEU A 103 13.04 16.31 -9.78
N TYR A 104 12.69 17.33 -9.00
CA TYR A 104 13.24 17.53 -7.65
C TYR A 104 12.56 16.61 -6.64
N ASP A 105 11.24 16.43 -6.76
CA ASP A 105 10.47 15.54 -5.88
C ASP A 105 10.85 14.06 -6.09
N LEU A 106 11.36 13.68 -7.27
CA LEU A 106 11.67 12.30 -7.66
C LEU A 106 12.76 11.66 -6.78
N HIS A 107 13.76 12.44 -6.35
CA HIS A 107 14.80 11.93 -5.45
C HIS A 107 14.18 11.49 -4.12
N ASP A 108 13.27 12.28 -3.56
CA ASP A 108 12.56 11.97 -2.31
C ASP A 108 11.52 10.85 -2.46
N GLN A 109 11.32 10.36 -3.68
CA GLN A 109 10.49 9.18 -3.99
C GLN A 109 11.29 7.90 -4.23
N HIS A 110 12.63 7.94 -4.28
CA HIS A 110 13.44 6.75 -4.57
C HIS A 110 13.05 5.56 -3.68
N ASP A 111 13.04 5.78 -2.37
CA ASP A 111 12.71 4.71 -1.41
C ASP A 111 11.24 4.29 -1.49
N ASN A 112 10.34 5.24 -1.79
CA ASN A 112 8.92 4.91 -2.03
C ASN A 112 8.77 3.97 -3.22
N PHE A 113 9.48 4.24 -4.32
CA PHE A 113 9.46 3.37 -5.50
C PHE A 113 10.11 2.02 -5.21
N HIS A 114 11.25 2.00 -4.54
CA HIS A 114 11.92 0.75 -4.16
C HIS A 114 11.00 -0.15 -3.32
N HIS A 115 10.43 0.39 -2.24
CA HIS A 115 9.53 -0.37 -1.38
C HIS A 115 8.22 -0.75 -2.08
N ALA A 116 7.64 0.16 -2.88
CA ALA A 116 6.41 -0.11 -3.61
C ALA A 116 6.58 -1.18 -4.68
N THR A 117 7.61 -1.09 -5.51
CA THR A 117 7.86 -2.06 -6.59
C THR A 117 8.23 -3.41 -6.00
N ALA A 118 9.10 -3.48 -4.99
CA ALA A 118 9.42 -4.74 -4.34
C ALA A 118 8.18 -5.40 -3.71
N LEU A 119 7.32 -4.62 -3.05
CA LEU A 119 6.07 -5.14 -2.49
C LEU A 119 5.14 -5.67 -3.58
N LEU A 120 5.01 -4.97 -4.71
CA LEU A 120 4.15 -5.40 -5.81
C LEU A 120 4.65 -6.69 -6.46
N MET A 121 5.95 -6.81 -6.70
CA MET A 121 6.55 -8.02 -7.29
C MET A 121 6.34 -9.22 -6.36
N ASP A 122 6.66 -9.09 -5.07
CA ASP A 122 6.46 -10.18 -4.11
C ASP A 122 4.98 -10.54 -3.92
N THR A 123 4.08 -9.54 -3.93
CA THR A 123 2.64 -9.81 -3.86
C THR A 123 2.16 -10.59 -5.08
N TYR A 124 2.72 -10.28 -6.26
CA TYR A 124 2.39 -10.99 -7.50
C TYR A 124 2.90 -12.43 -7.48
N ASP A 125 4.14 -12.64 -7.04
CA ASP A 125 4.73 -13.97 -6.90
C ASP A 125 4.01 -14.82 -5.84
N ALA A 126 3.44 -14.18 -4.83
CA ALA A 126 2.64 -14.81 -3.78
C ALA A 126 1.15 -15.02 -4.14
N LEU A 127 0.73 -14.74 -5.38
CA LEU A 127 -0.65 -14.97 -5.80
C LEU A 127 -1.01 -16.45 -5.75
N VAL A 128 -2.07 -16.76 -5.02
CA VAL A 128 -2.69 -18.08 -4.99
C VAL A 128 -3.86 -18.04 -5.98
N LEU A 129 -3.57 -18.38 -7.23
CA LEU A 129 -4.60 -18.49 -8.26
C LEU A 129 -5.46 -19.73 -7.96
N PRO A 130 -6.80 -19.62 -8.04
CA PRO A 130 -7.70 -20.77 -7.92
C PRO A 130 -7.57 -21.76 -9.10
#